data_AF-A0A528CAT8-F1
#
_entry.id   AF-A0A528CAT8-F1
#
_cell.length_a   1.000
_cell.length_b   1.000
_cell.length_c   1.000
_cell.angle_alpha   90.00
_cell.angle_beta   90.00
_cell.angle_gamma   90.00
#
_symmetry.space_group_name_H-M   'P 1'
#
loop_
_entity.id
_entity.type
_entity.pdbx_description
1 polymer ?
#
loop_
_entity_poly.entity_id
_entity_poly.type
_entity_poly.pdbx_seq_one_letter_code
_entity_poly.pdbx_strand_id
1 'polypeptide(L)' 'MTGKTAFETRYGFGRNQVLLGNWRESPFSRWSFQNVGELVPSARVAAVPASGEASARALDG' A
#
# COMPACT_ATOMS: atom_id res chain seq x y z
N MET A 1 4.19 17.14 26.69
CA MET A 1 3.16 16.91 25.65
C MET A 1 3.87 16.32 24.44
N THR A 2 3.66 15.04 24.13
CA THR A 2 4.23 14.46 22.90
C THR A 2 3.38 14.93 21.73
N GLY A 3 3.97 15.68 20.79
CA GLY A 3 3.27 16.16 19.60
C GLY A 3 2.84 15.03 18.67
N LYS A 4 2.06 15.34 17.63
CA LYS A 4 1.66 14.37 16.59
C LYS A 4 2.89 13.72 15.97
N THR A 5 2.83 12.41 15.78
CA THR A 5 3.84 11.66 15.02
C THR A 5 3.85 12.09 13.55
N ALA A 6 4.94 11.80 12.85
CA ALA A 6 5.02 12.02 11.39
C ALA A 6 3.93 11.22 10.64
N PHE A 7 3.61 10.01 11.13
CA PHE A 7 2.53 9.20 10.60
C PHE A 7 1.17 9.89 10.74
N GLU A 8 0.83 10.34 11.94
CA GLU A 8 -0.43 11.04 12.20
C GLU A 8 -0.55 12.34 11.41
N THR A 9 0.57 13.05 11.23
CA THR A 9 0.61 14.25 10.40
C THR A 9 0.33 13.93 8.92
N ARG A 10 0.84 12.82 8.40
CA ARG A 10 0.66 12.41 7.00
C ARG A 10 -0.71 11.83 6.70
N TYR A 11 -1.24 10.98 7.58
CA TYR A 11 -2.43 10.18 7.31
C TYR A 11 -3.69 10.65 8.06
N GLY A 12 -3.53 11.48 9.10
CA GLY A 12 -4.65 12.04 9.87
C GLY A 12 -5.21 11.11 10.96
N PHE A 13 -4.58 9.96 11.19
CA PHE A 13 -4.95 8.98 12.22
C PHE A 13 -3.70 8.30 12.79
N GLY A 14 -3.81 7.63 13.94
CA GLY A 14 -2.71 6.94 14.61
C GLY A 14 -2.38 5.60 13.96
N ARG A 15 -1.10 5.23 13.84
CA ARG A 15 -0.68 3.95 13.23
C ARG A 15 -1.27 2.74 13.94
N ASN A 16 -1.46 2.83 15.25
CA ASN A 16 -2.07 1.80 16.10
C ASN A 16 -3.60 1.68 15.94
N GLN A 17 -4.25 2.58 15.19
CA GLN A 17 -5.69 2.51 14.90
C GLN A 17 -5.99 1.66 13.65
N VAL A 18 -4.97 1.27 12.88
CA VAL A 18 -5.11 0.34 11.76
C VAL A 18 -5.10 -1.09 12.30
N LEU A 19 -6.24 -1.77 12.21
CA LEU A 19 -6.48 -3.10 12.75
C LEU A 19 -6.92 -4.06 11.63
N LEU A 20 -6.79 -5.36 11.88
CA LEU A 20 -7.24 -6.40 10.93
C LEU A 20 -8.73 -6.27 10.58
N GLY A 21 -9.56 -5.74 11.48
CA GLY A 21 -10.99 -5.55 11.26
C GLY A 21 -11.36 -4.34 10.40
N ASN A 22 -10.50 -3.31 10.32
CA ASN A 22 -10.86 -2.02 9.73
C ASN A 22 -9.91 -1.55 8.61
N TRP A 23 -8.86 -2.30 8.28
CA TRP A 23 -7.81 -1.84 7.36
C TRP A 23 -8.30 -1.49 5.95
N ARG A 24 -9.47 -2.01 5.53
CA ARG A 24 -10.08 -1.69 4.22
C ARG A 24 -10.95 -0.44 4.22
N GLU A 25 -11.27 0.08 5.40
CA GLU A 25 -12.19 1.21 5.57
C GLU A 25 -11.46 2.55 5.51
N SER A 26 -12.18 3.61 5.13
CA SER A 26 -11.66 4.97 5.23
C SER A 26 -11.60 5.39 6.71
N PRO A 27 -10.52 6.04 7.18
CA PRO A 27 -9.36 6.51 6.42
C PRO A 27 -8.19 5.51 6.33
N PHE A 28 -8.27 4.35 7.00
CA PHE A 28 -7.18 3.39 7.18
C PHE A 28 -6.66 2.79 5.86
N SER A 29 -7.54 2.62 4.87
CA SER A 29 -7.21 2.12 3.53
C SER A 29 -6.13 2.92 2.81
N ARG A 30 -6.00 4.22 3.11
CA ARG A 30 -4.99 5.11 2.51
C ARG A 30 -3.56 4.67 2.76
N TRP A 31 -3.29 4.08 3.93
CA TRP A 31 -1.98 3.53 4.27
C TRP A 31 -1.93 2.02 4.03
N SER A 32 -2.97 1.29 4.42
CA SER A 32 -2.93 -0.18 4.43
C SER A 32 -2.80 -0.79 3.03
N PHE A 33 -3.34 -0.17 1.97
CA PHE A 33 -3.23 -0.71 0.61
C PHE A 33 -1.79 -0.71 0.09
N GLN A 34 -0.94 0.18 0.60
CA GLN A 34 0.49 0.21 0.27
C GLN A 34 1.33 -0.67 1.20
N ASN A 35 0.77 -1.14 2.32
CA ASN A 35 1.50 -1.80 3.41
C ASN A 35 0.79 -3.06 3.95
N VAL A 36 -0.07 -3.69 3.14
CA VAL A 36 -0.98 -4.76 3.58
C VAL A 36 -0.25 -5.98 4.16
N GLY A 37 0.98 -6.22 3.73
CA GLY A 37 1.83 -7.29 4.24
C GLY A 37 2.17 -7.17 5.73
N GLU A 38 1.96 -6.00 6.35
CA GLU A 38 2.08 -5.82 7.81
C GLU A 38 0.82 -6.27 8.58
N LEU A 39 -0.30 -6.51 7.90
CA LEU A 39 -1.60 -6.80 8.52
C LEU A 39 -2.11 -8.20 8.18
N VAL A 40 -1.89 -8.64 6.94
CA VAL A 40 -2.40 -9.90 6.40
C VAL A 40 -1.22 -10.75 5.92
N PRO A 41 -1.17 -12.05 6.26
CA PRO A 41 -0.18 -12.96 5.71
C PRO A 41 -0.12 -12.87 4.19
N SER A 42 1.05 -12.52 3.67
CA SER A 42 1.26 -12.24 2.26
C SER A 42 2.42 -13.08 1.73
N ALA A 43 2.23 -13.70 0.56
CA ALA A 43 3.28 -14.43 -0.13
C ALA A 43 4.02 -13.49 -1.10
N ARG A 44 5.35 -13.64 -1.20
CA ARG A 44 6.11 -12.93 -2.24
C ARG A 44 5.92 -13.64 -3.58
N VAL A 45 5.59 -12.86 -4.60
CA VAL A 45 5.63 -13.29 -6.00
C VAL A 45 6.92 -12.75 -6.60
N ALA A 46 7.83 -13.64 -6.98
CA ALA A 46 9.10 -13.25 -7.57
C ALA A 46 8.86 -12.65 -8.96
N ALA A 47 9.53 -11.56 -9.28
CA ALA A 47 9.56 -11.04 -10.64
C ALA A 47 10.36 -12.00 -11.52
N VAL A 48 9.79 -12.38 -12.67
CA VAL A 48 10.57 -13.04 -13.72
C VAL A 48 11.56 -12.00 -14.27
N PRO A 49 12.85 -12.35 -14.45
CA PRO A 49 13.80 -11.46 -15.09
C PRO A 49 13.24 -11.00 -16.43
N ALA A 50 13.21 -9.68 -16.66
CA ALA A 50 12.61 -9.13 -17.87
C ALA A 50 13.33 -9.67 -19.11
N SER A 51 12.69 -10.59 -19.83
CA SER A 51 12.82 -10.60 -21.28
C SER A 51 12.01 -9.39 -21.72
N GLY A 52 12.67 -8.34 -22.23
CA GLY A 52 12.15 -6.98 -22.34
C GLY A 52 10.65 -6.88 -22.70
N GLU A 53 9.96 -5.95 -22.05
CA GLU A 53 8.56 -5.64 -22.35
C GLU A 53 8.40 -5.47 -23.88
N ALA A 54 7.47 -6.20 -24.48
CA ALA A 54 7.20 -6.05 -25.91
C ALA A 54 6.80 -4.60 -26.16
N SER A 55 7.56 -3.89 -27.00
CA SER A 55 7.30 -2.50 -27.34
C SER A 55 5.83 -2.33 -27.69
N ALA A 56 5.18 -1.32 -27.10
CA ALA A 56 3.79 -0.98 -27.39
C ALA A 56 3.64 -0.84 -28.90
N ARG A 57 2.86 -1.74 -29.51
CA ARG A 57 2.54 -1.64 -30.94
C ARG A 57 1.75 -0.36 -31.13
N ALA A 58 2.22 0.51 -32.03
CA ALA A 58 1.46 1.67 -32.43
C ALA A 58 0.09 1.19 -32.95
N LEU A 59 -0.97 1.70 -32.34
CA LEU A 59 -2.33 1.47 -32.79
C LEU A 59 -2.58 2.45 -33.93
N ASP A 60 -2.04 2.12 -35.10
CA ASP A 60 -2.28 2.91 -36.31
C ASP A 60 -3.72 2.63 -36.76
N GLY A 61 -4.53 3.69 -36.79
CA GLY A 61 -5.94 3.68 -37.20
C GLY A 61 -6.15 3.95 -38.68
#